data_AF-A0A9P6ABP1-F1
#
_entry.id   AF-A0A9P6ABP1-F1
#
_cell.length_a   1.000
_cell.length_b   1.000
_cell.length_c   1.000
_cell.angle_alpha   90.00
_cell.angle_beta   90.00
_cell.angle_gamma   90.00
#
_symmetry.space_group_name_H-M   'P 1'
#
loop_
_entity.id
_entity.type
_entity.pdbx_description
1 polymer ?
#
loop_
_entity_poly.entity_id
_entity_poly.type
_entity_poly.pdbx_seq_one_letter_code
_entity_poly.pdbx_strand_id
1 'polypeptide(L)'
;AGMSLAEMVAHDVMDGRLPYCPKLRLFHGDLRQAATDFITQLHPSPTNVSLLRKSCNENLWKSVLLLRGLLAHGILSYVLRERRWRVDYGLDLSRSLLAVPYRAKDVPAVRAEFGHPDVCIALTALSYYYGGLSESQLDTCFDLLAELDNPDEEYEKWIRNNDRVPDSLRARAGINVQDASQRHNYLQPAFLNNRAVINFFLSSVVFPKEGKEFQHKLATSGWDIAERKHYVTTGFSGTNDNRYLLPTSMSQLDDPKQQSTNARVLAYVLQPDNDFYQTSTSTEGLLKLIMSDPDIHVLLDVGA
;
A
#
# COMPACT_ATOMS: atom_id res chain seq x y z
N ALA A 1 -13.98 -8.79 -19.34
CA ALA A 1 -13.47 -9.41 -18.10
C ALA A 1 -13.89 -8.64 -16.84
N GLY A 2 -13.46 -7.39 -16.64
CA GLY A 2 -13.74 -6.63 -15.40
C GLY A 2 -15.22 -6.41 -15.07
N MET A 3 -16.04 -6.01 -16.05
CA MET A 3 -17.50 -5.81 -15.85
C MET A 3 -18.20 -7.11 -15.44
N SER A 4 -17.90 -8.21 -16.13
CA SER A 4 -18.47 -9.53 -15.81
C SER A 4 -18.07 -10.03 -14.41
N LEU A 5 -16.84 -9.75 -13.94
CA LEU A 5 -16.45 -10.06 -12.56
C LEU A 5 -17.28 -9.27 -11.55
N ALA A 6 -17.47 -7.96 -11.78
CA ALA A 6 -18.22 -7.10 -10.88
C ALA A 6 -19.69 -7.55 -10.77
N GLU A 7 -20.30 -7.97 -11.88
CA GLU A 7 -21.66 -8.53 -11.94
C GLU A 7 -21.76 -9.85 -11.17
N MET A 8 -20.83 -10.78 -11.36
CA MET A 8 -20.82 -12.06 -10.65
C MET A 8 -20.67 -11.86 -9.13
N VAL A 9 -19.73 -10.99 -8.71
CA VAL A 9 -19.53 -10.68 -7.30
C VAL A 9 -20.77 -9.98 -6.72
N ALA A 10 -21.37 -9.04 -7.45
CA ALA A 10 -22.62 -8.41 -7.02
C ALA A 10 -23.73 -9.45 -6.81
N HIS A 11 -23.88 -10.42 -7.71
CA HIS A 11 -24.85 -11.49 -7.56
C HIS A 11 -24.58 -12.35 -6.32
N ASP A 12 -23.33 -12.74 -6.07
CA ASP A 12 -22.95 -13.50 -4.87
C ASP A 12 -23.23 -12.72 -3.57
N VAL A 13 -22.97 -11.42 -3.57
CA VAL A 13 -23.29 -10.51 -2.45
C VAL A 13 -24.80 -10.47 -2.22
N MET A 14 -25.58 -10.25 -3.28
CA MET A 14 -27.03 -10.13 -3.19
C MET A 14 -27.70 -11.44 -2.76
N ASP A 15 -27.11 -12.58 -3.07
CA ASP A 15 -27.60 -13.90 -2.60
C ASP A 15 -27.09 -14.27 -1.20
N GLY A 16 -26.17 -13.49 -0.63
CA GLY A 16 -25.55 -13.80 0.65
C GLY A 16 -24.65 -15.03 0.60
N ARG A 17 -24.05 -15.33 -0.56
CA ARG A 17 -23.06 -16.41 -0.72
C ARG A 17 -21.69 -16.05 -0.14
N LEU A 18 -21.44 -14.76 0.09
CA LEU A 18 -20.20 -14.28 0.70
C LEU A 18 -20.37 -14.11 2.22
N PRO A 19 -19.69 -14.91 3.06
CA PRO A 19 -19.95 -14.98 4.50
C PRO A 19 -19.63 -13.70 5.28
N TYR A 20 -18.77 -12.83 4.75
CA TYR A 20 -18.34 -11.58 5.39
C TYR A 20 -18.98 -10.32 4.79
N CYS A 21 -19.93 -10.49 3.86
CA CYS A 21 -20.64 -9.37 3.25
C CYS A 21 -21.93 -9.02 4.02
N PRO A 22 -22.45 -7.79 3.89
CA PRO A 22 -23.74 -7.43 4.45
C PRO A 22 -24.84 -8.41 3.98
N LYS A 23 -25.81 -8.69 4.85
CA LYS A 23 -26.92 -9.62 4.57
C LYS A 23 -27.96 -9.02 3.60
N LEU A 24 -27.52 -8.65 2.39
CA LEU A 24 -28.36 -8.05 1.35
C LEU A 24 -29.38 -9.04 0.75
N ARG A 25 -29.25 -10.34 1.05
CA ARG A 25 -30.26 -11.36 0.72
C ARG A 25 -31.66 -11.07 1.27
N LEU A 26 -31.77 -10.19 2.26
CA LEU A 26 -33.04 -9.76 2.85
C LEU A 26 -33.75 -8.70 2.00
N PHE A 27 -33.10 -8.13 0.98
CA PHE A 27 -33.73 -7.20 0.07
C PHE A 27 -34.56 -7.94 -0.99
N HIS A 28 -35.76 -7.45 -1.25
CA HIS A 28 -36.73 -8.03 -2.18
C HIS A 28 -37.30 -6.96 -3.13
N GLY A 29 -37.80 -7.40 -4.28
CA GLY A 29 -38.44 -6.54 -5.28
C GLY A 29 -37.58 -5.34 -5.67
N ASP A 30 -38.20 -4.15 -5.69
CA ASP A 30 -37.58 -2.90 -6.11
C ASP A 30 -36.35 -2.52 -5.27
N LEU A 31 -36.34 -2.87 -3.98
CA LEU A 31 -35.19 -2.58 -3.11
C LEU A 31 -33.97 -3.42 -3.49
N ARG A 32 -34.19 -4.68 -3.90
CA ARG A 32 -33.12 -5.55 -4.39
C ARG A 32 -32.52 -5.00 -5.68
N GLN A 33 -33.37 -4.61 -6.62
CA GLN A 33 -32.91 -4.03 -7.88
C GLN A 33 -32.16 -2.71 -7.63
N ALA A 34 -32.71 -1.83 -6.80
CA ALA A 34 -32.08 -0.58 -6.41
C ALA A 34 -30.69 -0.80 -5.77
N ALA A 35 -30.54 -1.80 -4.91
CA ALA A 35 -29.25 -2.15 -4.31
C ALA A 35 -28.25 -2.68 -5.34
N THR A 36 -28.68 -3.59 -6.23
CA THR A 36 -27.84 -4.14 -7.31
C THR A 36 -27.36 -3.02 -8.24
N ASP A 37 -28.26 -2.16 -8.70
CA ASP A 37 -27.93 -1.01 -9.55
C ASP A 37 -26.96 -0.07 -8.82
N PHE A 38 -27.20 0.18 -7.53
CA PHE A 38 -26.36 1.07 -6.74
C PHE A 38 -24.93 0.55 -6.56
N ILE A 39 -24.71 -0.76 -6.41
CA ILE A 39 -23.35 -1.28 -6.24
C ILE A 39 -22.63 -1.54 -7.57
N THR A 40 -23.35 -1.65 -8.69
CA THR A 40 -22.75 -1.98 -10.00
C THR A 40 -22.62 -0.79 -10.96
N GLN A 41 -23.52 0.18 -10.92
CA GLN A 41 -23.55 1.28 -11.88
C GLN A 41 -22.88 2.55 -11.35
N LEU A 42 -22.12 3.25 -12.20
CA LEU A 42 -21.50 4.55 -11.86
C LEU A 42 -22.54 5.64 -11.58
N HIS A 43 -23.68 5.63 -12.27
CA HIS A 43 -24.72 6.66 -12.14
C HIS A 43 -26.09 6.03 -11.89
N PRO A 44 -26.37 5.57 -10.64
CA PRO A 44 -27.66 4.97 -10.30
C PRO A 44 -28.76 6.04 -10.27
N SER A 45 -30.00 5.61 -10.51
CA SER A 45 -31.18 6.49 -10.44
C SER A 45 -31.32 7.15 -9.05
N PRO A 46 -31.54 8.48 -8.97
CA PRO A 46 -31.74 9.18 -7.69
C PRO A 46 -32.89 8.61 -6.85
N THR A 47 -33.93 8.08 -7.50
CA THR A 47 -35.06 7.40 -6.86
C THR A 47 -34.60 6.12 -6.16
N ASN A 48 -33.77 5.31 -6.82
CA ASN A 48 -33.21 4.07 -6.27
C ASN A 48 -32.27 4.37 -5.09
N VAL A 49 -31.43 5.41 -5.21
CA VAL A 49 -30.55 5.84 -4.12
C VAL A 49 -31.36 6.26 -2.89
N SER A 50 -32.42 7.04 -3.11
CA SER A 50 -33.28 7.52 -2.03
C SER A 50 -34.04 6.38 -1.34
N LEU A 51 -34.56 5.44 -2.11
CA LEU A 51 -35.21 4.23 -1.59
C LEU A 51 -34.25 3.39 -0.73
N LEU A 52 -33.03 3.16 -1.25
CA LEU A 52 -32.02 2.36 -0.57
C LEU A 52 -31.54 3.04 0.72
N ARG A 53 -31.28 4.36 0.68
CA ARG A 53 -30.85 5.14 1.84
C ARG A 53 -31.90 5.14 2.95
N LYS A 54 -33.19 5.24 2.62
CA LYS A 54 -34.29 5.16 3.60
C LYS A 54 -34.44 3.78 4.24
N SER A 55 -34.06 2.73 3.50
CA SER A 55 -34.22 1.34 3.94
C SER A 55 -33.01 0.80 4.71
N CYS A 56 -31.86 1.49 4.66
CA CYS A 56 -30.63 1.07 5.32
C CYS A 56 -30.40 1.82 6.65
N ASN A 57 -30.01 1.08 7.68
CA ASN A 57 -29.36 1.70 8.85
C ASN A 57 -27.94 2.18 8.51
N GLU A 58 -27.29 2.90 9.41
CA GLU A 58 -25.97 3.50 9.15
C GLU A 58 -24.89 2.47 8.81
N ASN A 59 -24.84 1.35 9.54
CA ASN A 59 -23.83 0.32 9.32
C ASN A 59 -24.03 -0.37 7.96
N LEU A 60 -25.27 -0.74 7.64
CA LEU A 60 -25.61 -1.33 6.36
C LEU A 60 -25.31 -0.38 5.20
N TRP A 61 -25.61 0.90 5.38
CA TRP A 61 -25.30 1.93 4.40
C TRP A 61 -23.80 2.05 4.13
N LYS A 62 -22.97 2.05 5.19
CA LYS A 62 -21.50 2.04 5.05
C LYS A 62 -21.02 0.81 4.26
N SER A 63 -21.55 -0.37 4.55
CA SER A 63 -21.21 -1.59 3.82
C SER A 63 -21.63 -1.54 2.35
N VAL A 64 -22.80 -0.98 2.05
CA VAL A 64 -23.29 -0.79 0.67
C VAL A 64 -22.43 0.23 -0.09
N LEU A 65 -22.00 1.32 0.57
CA LEU A 65 -21.06 2.28 -0.01
C LEU A 65 -19.70 1.64 -0.30
N LEU A 66 -19.18 0.80 0.61
CA LEU A 66 -17.94 0.06 0.39
C LEU A 66 -18.03 -0.86 -0.82
N LEU A 67 -19.12 -1.62 -0.94
CA LEU A 67 -19.39 -2.48 -2.09
C LEU A 67 -19.44 -1.67 -3.39
N ARG A 68 -20.10 -0.51 -3.38
CA ARG A 68 -20.14 0.40 -4.52
C ARG A 68 -18.75 0.91 -4.91
N GLY A 69 -17.91 1.29 -3.94
CA GLY A 69 -16.52 1.68 -4.21
C GLY A 69 -15.72 0.54 -4.85
N LEU A 70 -15.85 -0.67 -4.32
CA LEU A 70 -15.15 -1.85 -4.83
C LEU A 70 -15.60 -2.25 -6.25
N LEU A 71 -16.90 -2.20 -6.52
CA LEU A 71 -17.50 -2.70 -7.76
C LEU A 71 -17.73 -1.59 -8.79
N ALA A 72 -18.67 -0.68 -8.56
CA ALA A 72 -19.02 0.38 -9.53
C ALA A 72 -17.86 1.34 -9.83
N HIS A 73 -17.06 1.71 -8.83
CA HIS A 73 -15.88 2.56 -9.03
C HIS A 73 -14.63 1.78 -9.46
N GLY A 74 -14.75 0.46 -9.66
CA GLY A 74 -13.75 -0.35 -10.34
C GLY A 74 -12.49 -0.66 -9.55
N ILE A 75 -12.44 -0.41 -8.23
CA ILE A 75 -11.27 -0.72 -7.39
C ILE A 75 -10.92 -2.21 -7.48
N LEU A 76 -11.92 -3.10 -7.37
CA LEU A 76 -11.71 -4.54 -7.46
C LEU A 76 -11.19 -4.97 -8.83
N SER A 77 -11.76 -4.41 -9.91
CA SER A 77 -11.29 -4.67 -11.27
C SER A 77 -9.86 -4.16 -11.47
N TYR A 78 -9.53 -2.99 -10.91
CA TYR A 78 -8.22 -2.38 -11.02
C TYR A 78 -7.14 -3.24 -10.35
N VAL A 79 -7.35 -3.64 -9.09
CA VAL A 79 -6.34 -4.40 -8.33
C VAL A 79 -6.13 -5.81 -8.86
N LEU A 80 -7.16 -6.44 -9.44
CA LEU A 80 -7.06 -7.80 -9.99
C LEU A 80 -6.59 -7.84 -11.45
N ARG A 81 -6.88 -6.81 -12.25
CA ARG A 81 -6.58 -6.80 -13.69
C ARG A 81 -5.34 -5.98 -14.04
N GLU A 82 -5.23 -4.78 -13.48
CA GLU A 82 -4.21 -3.80 -13.87
C GLU A 82 -2.93 -3.91 -13.03
N ARG A 83 -2.97 -4.63 -11.91
CA ARG A 83 -1.83 -4.79 -11.00
C ARG A 83 -1.41 -6.25 -10.91
N ARG A 84 -0.12 -6.49 -11.18
CA ARG A 84 0.50 -7.81 -11.13
C ARG A 84 1.33 -7.93 -9.85
N TRP A 85 1.00 -8.95 -9.05
CA TRP A 85 1.75 -9.27 -7.85
C TRP A 85 3.21 -9.59 -8.19
N ARG A 86 4.13 -9.11 -7.35
CA ARG A 86 5.60 -9.17 -7.51
C ARG A 86 6.17 -8.41 -8.69
N VAL A 87 5.37 -7.72 -9.51
CA VAL A 87 5.85 -6.89 -10.63
C VAL A 87 5.49 -5.43 -10.40
N ASP A 88 4.22 -5.16 -10.14
CA ASP A 88 3.71 -3.80 -9.88
C ASP A 88 3.60 -3.52 -8.37
N TYR A 89 3.46 -4.56 -7.56
CA TYR A 89 3.30 -4.45 -6.11
C TYR A 89 3.71 -5.71 -5.36
N GLY A 90 3.97 -5.57 -4.06
CA GLY A 90 4.22 -6.68 -3.14
C GLY A 90 4.57 -6.17 -1.74
N LEU A 91 5.10 -7.05 -0.88
CA LEU A 91 5.49 -6.70 0.49
C LEU A 91 6.97 -6.32 0.56
N ASP A 92 7.26 -5.25 1.30
CA ASP A 92 8.62 -4.91 1.75
C ASP A 92 8.62 -4.84 3.28
N LEU A 93 8.74 -6.01 3.90
CA LEU A 93 8.63 -6.18 5.35
C LEU A 93 9.75 -5.48 6.13
N SER A 94 10.81 -5.03 5.44
CA SER A 94 11.86 -4.22 6.07
C SER A 94 11.38 -2.83 6.47
N ARG A 95 10.31 -2.32 5.82
CA ARG A 95 9.80 -0.96 6.04
C ARG A 95 8.32 -0.88 6.41
N SER A 96 7.46 -1.75 5.88
CA SER A 96 6.03 -1.71 6.14
C SER A 96 5.38 -3.08 5.99
N LEU A 97 4.30 -3.30 6.74
CA LEU A 97 3.45 -4.49 6.58
C LEU A 97 2.41 -4.34 5.45
N LEU A 98 2.29 -3.15 4.85
CA LEU A 98 1.40 -2.88 3.72
C LEU A 98 2.05 -3.25 2.38
N ALA A 99 1.22 -3.49 1.38
CA ALA A 99 1.70 -3.61 0.00
C ALA A 99 2.24 -2.28 -0.48
N VAL A 100 3.32 -2.37 -1.25
CA VAL A 100 4.02 -1.22 -1.80
C VAL A 100 4.23 -1.35 -3.30
N PRO A 101 4.36 -0.24 -4.05
CA PRO A 101 4.66 -0.28 -5.47
C PRO A 101 6.04 -0.87 -5.74
N TYR A 102 6.15 -1.64 -6.81
CA TYR A 102 7.41 -2.21 -7.30
C TYR A 102 7.85 -1.47 -8.56
N ARG A 103 9.17 -1.33 -8.75
CA ARG A 103 9.76 -0.74 -9.98
C ARG A 103 10.06 -1.80 -11.04
N ALA A 104 10.30 -3.02 -10.57
CA ALA A 104 10.57 -4.18 -11.38
C ALA A 104 10.16 -5.44 -10.61
N LYS A 105 10.30 -6.60 -11.25
CA LYS A 105 10.02 -7.87 -10.61
C LYS A 105 10.81 -8.04 -9.32
N ASP A 106 10.12 -8.23 -8.20
CA ASP A 106 10.69 -8.41 -6.86
C ASP A 106 11.52 -7.23 -6.35
N VAL A 107 11.37 -6.05 -6.95
CA VAL A 107 12.11 -4.84 -6.55
C VAL A 107 11.15 -3.76 -6.05
N PRO A 108 10.97 -3.62 -4.72
CA PRO A 108 10.13 -2.57 -4.16
C PRO A 108 10.70 -1.18 -4.46
N ALA A 109 9.81 -0.22 -4.70
CA ALA A 109 10.18 1.17 -4.87
C ALA A 109 10.54 1.80 -3.52
N VAL A 110 11.80 2.25 -3.37
CA VAL A 110 12.43 2.68 -2.10
C VAL A 110 11.58 3.53 -1.15
N ARG A 111 10.74 4.45 -1.68
CA ARG A 111 9.87 5.33 -0.86
C ARG A 111 8.45 5.49 -1.39
N ALA A 112 8.03 4.66 -2.35
CA ALA A 112 6.69 4.78 -2.90
C ALA A 112 5.67 4.02 -2.04
N GLU A 113 4.48 4.60 -1.94
CA GLU A 113 3.30 4.06 -1.27
C GLU A 113 2.08 4.26 -2.17
N PHE A 114 1.01 3.49 -1.94
CA PHE A 114 -0.25 3.69 -2.65
C PHE A 114 -1.05 4.83 -2.02
N GLY A 115 -1.32 5.88 -2.81
CA GLY A 115 -2.09 7.03 -2.31
C GLY A 115 -3.57 6.75 -2.06
N HIS A 116 -4.17 5.78 -2.76
CA HIS A 116 -5.57 5.41 -2.55
C HIS A 116 -5.68 4.32 -1.48
N PRO A 117 -6.37 4.56 -0.35
CA PRO A 117 -6.37 3.64 0.80
C PRO A 117 -7.00 2.29 0.46
N ASP A 118 -8.15 2.26 -0.21
CA ASP A 118 -8.79 0.98 -0.58
C ASP A 118 -7.94 0.13 -1.53
N VAL A 119 -7.21 0.76 -2.47
CA VAL A 119 -6.25 0.07 -3.33
C VAL A 119 -5.13 -0.51 -2.49
N CYS A 120 -4.57 0.27 -1.56
CA CYS A 120 -3.54 -0.21 -0.64
C CYS A 120 -4.02 -1.42 0.18
N ILE A 121 -5.21 -1.34 0.78
CA ILE A 121 -5.81 -2.42 1.59
C ILE A 121 -5.99 -3.67 0.75
N ALA A 122 -6.57 -3.55 -0.45
CA ALA A 122 -6.82 -4.68 -1.33
C ALA A 122 -5.52 -5.34 -1.82
N LEU A 123 -4.53 -4.54 -2.27
CA LEU A 123 -3.23 -5.07 -2.70
C LEU A 123 -2.44 -5.68 -1.53
N THR A 124 -2.59 -5.13 -0.32
CA THR A 124 -2.02 -5.72 0.91
C THR A 124 -2.62 -7.10 1.13
N ALA A 125 -3.96 -7.20 1.19
CA ALA A 125 -4.62 -8.49 1.37
C ALA A 125 -4.22 -9.51 0.30
N LEU A 126 -4.20 -9.11 -0.98
CA LEU A 126 -3.75 -9.96 -2.08
C LEU A 126 -2.30 -10.41 -1.92
N SER A 127 -1.41 -9.54 -1.45
CA SER A 127 0.00 -9.90 -1.26
C SER A 127 0.18 -11.00 -0.21
N TYR A 128 -0.58 -10.95 0.89
CA TYR A 128 -0.57 -12.01 1.90
C TYR A 128 -1.33 -13.26 1.44
N TYR A 129 -2.41 -13.13 0.66
CA TYR A 129 -3.09 -14.31 0.09
C TYR A 129 -2.23 -15.06 -0.93
N TYR A 130 -1.40 -14.37 -1.70
CA TYR A 130 -0.51 -14.99 -2.68
C TYR A 130 0.81 -15.45 -2.08
N GLY A 131 1.37 -14.69 -1.14
CA GLY A 131 2.66 -14.99 -0.51
C GLY A 131 2.57 -15.89 0.72
N GLY A 132 1.41 -15.97 1.36
CA GLY A 132 1.25 -16.57 2.68
C GLY A 132 1.89 -15.73 3.79
N LEU A 133 1.88 -16.28 5.00
CA LEU A 133 2.60 -15.76 6.15
C LEU A 133 4.02 -16.34 6.20
N SER A 134 4.94 -15.61 6.83
CA SER A 134 6.20 -16.17 7.31
C SER A 134 6.00 -16.95 8.61
N GLU A 135 6.98 -17.80 8.96
CA GLU A 135 6.93 -18.59 10.20
C GLU A 135 6.80 -17.72 11.45
N SER A 136 7.53 -16.61 11.52
CA SER A 136 7.44 -15.67 12.66
C SER A 136 6.07 -14.97 12.74
N GLN A 137 5.45 -14.66 11.60
CA GLN A 137 4.11 -14.09 11.57
C GLN A 137 3.05 -15.12 12.02
N LEU A 138 3.24 -16.39 11.67
CA LEU A 138 2.38 -17.48 12.16
C LEU A 138 2.54 -17.66 13.67
N ASP A 139 3.76 -17.63 14.19
CA ASP A 139 4.02 -17.69 15.64
C ASP A 139 3.29 -16.54 16.36
N THR A 140 3.39 -15.30 15.84
CA THR A 140 2.62 -14.15 16.36
C THR A 140 1.10 -14.39 16.32
N CYS A 141 0.58 -15.08 15.30
CA CYS A 141 -0.84 -15.42 15.26
C CYS A 141 -1.23 -16.35 16.41
N PHE A 142 -0.41 -17.37 16.72
CA PHE A 142 -0.67 -18.27 17.83
C PHE A 142 -0.54 -17.60 19.20
N ASP A 143 0.43 -16.69 19.36
CA ASP A 143 0.57 -15.90 20.58
C ASP A 143 -0.68 -15.04 20.81
N LEU A 144 -1.12 -14.30 19.78
CA LEU A 144 -2.33 -13.48 19.86
C LEU A 144 -3.60 -14.32 20.05
N LEU A 145 -3.68 -15.49 19.42
CA LEU A 145 -4.79 -16.43 19.60
C LEU A 145 -4.92 -16.83 21.07
N ALA A 146 -3.80 -17.08 21.77
CA ALA A 146 -3.79 -17.46 23.17
C ALA A 146 -4.27 -16.34 24.12
N GLU A 147 -4.18 -15.07 23.70
CA GLU A 147 -4.61 -13.90 24.45
C GLU A 147 -6.08 -13.52 24.24
N LEU A 148 -6.78 -14.14 23.28
CA LEU A 148 -8.20 -13.87 23.03
C LEU A 148 -9.09 -14.34 24.19
N ASP A 149 -10.23 -13.67 24.37
CA ASP A 149 -11.27 -14.10 25.30
C ASP A 149 -11.85 -15.49 24.93
N ASN A 150 -12.01 -15.76 23.62
CA ASN A 150 -12.58 -16.99 23.07
C ASN A 150 -11.64 -17.62 22.02
N PRO A 151 -10.51 -18.20 22.43
CA PRO A 151 -9.47 -18.71 21.52
C PRO A 151 -9.94 -19.91 20.70
N ASP A 152 -10.77 -20.78 21.30
CA ASP A 152 -11.26 -21.99 20.64
C ASP A 152 -12.22 -21.64 19.49
N GLU A 153 -13.05 -20.61 19.63
CA GLU A 153 -13.94 -20.15 18.55
C GLU A 153 -13.16 -19.62 17.33
N GLU A 154 -12.08 -18.86 17.57
CA GLU A 154 -11.24 -18.36 16.50
C GLU A 154 -10.46 -19.50 15.83
N TYR A 155 -9.92 -20.44 16.62
CA TYR A 155 -9.21 -21.59 16.10
C TYR A 155 -10.09 -22.50 15.23
N GLU A 156 -11.36 -22.69 15.60
CA GLU A 156 -12.35 -23.41 14.79
C GLU A 156 -12.52 -22.79 13.40
N LYS A 157 -12.36 -21.46 13.24
CA LYS A 157 -12.38 -20.80 11.93
C LYS A 157 -11.15 -21.16 11.10
N TRP A 158 -9.99 -21.36 11.75
CA TRP A 158 -8.72 -21.69 11.07
C TRP A 158 -8.73 -23.11 10.52
N ILE A 159 -9.34 -24.06 11.23
CA ILE A 159 -9.41 -25.47 10.82
C ILE A 159 -10.63 -25.81 9.97
N ARG A 160 -11.62 -24.91 9.89
CA ARG A 160 -12.84 -25.11 9.09
C ARG A 160 -12.48 -25.38 7.62
N ASN A 161 -12.91 -26.53 7.12
CA ASN A 161 -12.63 -27.00 5.75
C ASN A 161 -11.13 -27.10 5.42
N ASN A 162 -10.27 -27.36 6.42
CA ASN A 162 -8.84 -27.57 6.23
C ASN A 162 -8.47 -29.05 6.45
N ASP A 163 -8.46 -29.83 5.36
CA ASP A 163 -8.15 -31.26 5.40
C ASP A 163 -6.68 -31.56 5.72
N ARG A 164 -5.81 -30.53 5.72
CA ARG A 164 -4.38 -30.68 6.06
C ARG A 164 -4.14 -30.80 7.56
N VAL A 165 -5.14 -30.49 8.39
CA VAL A 165 -5.01 -30.53 9.85
C VAL A 165 -5.38 -31.94 10.34
N PRO A 166 -4.44 -32.69 10.95
CA PRO A 166 -4.73 -33.98 11.56
C PRO A 166 -5.75 -33.87 12.69
N ASP A 167 -6.51 -34.93 12.93
CA ASP A 167 -7.56 -34.93 13.97
C ASP A 167 -7.05 -34.60 15.37
N SER A 168 -5.81 -34.99 15.68
CA SER A 168 -5.15 -34.65 16.95
C SER A 168 -4.91 -33.15 17.14
N LEU A 169 -4.85 -32.37 16.06
CA LEU A 169 -4.64 -30.92 16.07
C LEU A 169 -5.92 -30.13 15.80
N ARG A 170 -7.07 -30.80 15.63
CA ARG A 170 -8.37 -30.11 15.53
C ARG A 170 -8.80 -29.51 16.86
N ALA A 171 -8.37 -30.07 17.98
CA ALA A 171 -8.52 -29.44 19.28
C ALA A 171 -7.32 -28.56 19.59
N ARG A 172 -7.55 -27.32 20.07
CA ARG A 172 -6.48 -26.41 20.47
C ARG A 172 -5.55 -27.01 21.52
N ALA A 173 -6.07 -27.83 22.41
CA ALA A 173 -5.29 -28.53 23.44
C ALA A 173 -4.18 -29.45 22.87
N GLY A 174 -4.29 -29.88 21.61
CA GLY A 174 -3.26 -30.67 20.93
C GLY A 174 -2.12 -29.83 20.34
N ILE A 175 -2.27 -28.51 20.29
CA ILE A 175 -1.27 -27.59 19.73
C ILE A 175 -0.21 -27.30 20.78
N ASN A 176 1.04 -27.57 20.42
CA ASN A 176 2.22 -27.17 21.17
C ASN A 176 3.14 -26.36 20.26
N VAL A 177 3.03 -25.03 20.33
CA VAL A 177 3.84 -24.10 19.53
C VAL A 177 5.33 -24.18 19.91
N GLN A 178 5.67 -24.72 21.09
CA GLN A 178 7.07 -24.91 21.49
C GLN A 178 7.69 -26.18 20.89
N ASP A 179 6.88 -27.11 20.39
CA ASP A 179 7.37 -28.31 19.71
C ASP A 179 7.77 -27.97 18.25
N ALA A 180 9.08 -27.92 18.01
CA ALA A 180 9.64 -27.63 16.69
C ALA A 180 9.22 -28.67 15.62
N SER A 181 9.06 -29.94 16.00
CA SER A 181 8.64 -31.00 15.08
C SER A 181 7.18 -30.81 14.70
N GLN A 182 6.31 -30.53 15.66
CA GLN A 182 4.89 -30.28 15.40
C GLN A 182 4.71 -29.03 14.52
N ARG A 183 5.44 -27.96 14.84
CA ARG A 183 5.44 -26.71 14.06
C ARG A 183 5.80 -26.95 12.60
N HIS A 184 6.95 -27.57 12.33
CA HIS A 184 7.44 -27.73 10.98
C HIS A 184 6.62 -28.72 10.15
N ASN A 185 6.24 -29.85 10.76
CA ASN A 185 5.61 -30.95 10.01
C ASN A 185 4.10 -30.79 9.83
N TYR A 186 3.41 -30.08 10.73
CA TYR A 186 1.94 -29.99 10.71
C TYR A 186 1.41 -28.56 10.71
N LEU A 187 1.88 -27.69 11.60
CA LEU A 187 1.31 -26.35 11.73
C LEU A 187 1.65 -25.45 10.52
N GLN A 188 2.92 -25.39 10.13
CA GLN A 188 3.36 -24.55 9.01
C GLN A 188 2.66 -24.94 7.67
N PRO A 189 2.63 -26.22 7.25
CA PRO A 189 1.97 -26.61 6.00
C PRO A 189 0.45 -26.38 5.99
N ALA A 190 -0.18 -26.45 7.17
CA ALA A 190 -1.61 -26.27 7.33
C ALA A 190 -2.05 -24.81 7.41
N PHE A 191 -1.21 -23.92 7.98
CA PHE A 191 -1.64 -22.57 8.37
C PHE A 191 -0.95 -21.42 7.64
N LEU A 192 0.26 -21.57 7.08
CA LEU A 192 0.97 -20.44 6.43
C LEU A 192 0.20 -19.85 5.23
N ASN A 193 -0.54 -20.68 4.50
CA ASN A 193 -1.38 -20.26 3.36
C ASN A 193 -2.88 -20.35 3.68
N ASN A 194 -3.24 -20.47 4.95
CA ASN A 194 -4.63 -20.58 5.36
C ASN A 194 -5.26 -19.18 5.39
N ARG A 195 -6.34 -19.02 4.61
CA ARG A 195 -7.01 -17.72 4.48
C ARG A 195 -7.56 -17.18 5.79
N ALA A 196 -8.08 -18.02 6.68
CA ALA A 196 -8.60 -17.58 7.97
C ALA A 196 -7.47 -17.04 8.88
N VAL A 197 -6.32 -17.72 8.90
CA VAL A 197 -5.14 -17.27 9.64
C VAL A 197 -4.59 -15.97 9.05
N ILE A 198 -4.51 -15.87 7.71
CA ILE A 198 -4.08 -14.64 7.04
C ILE A 198 -5.04 -13.49 7.36
N ASN A 199 -6.36 -13.72 7.33
CA ASN A 199 -7.35 -12.71 7.70
C ASN A 199 -7.16 -12.25 9.15
N PHE A 200 -6.91 -13.18 10.07
CA PHE A 200 -6.64 -12.89 11.47
C PHE A 200 -5.37 -12.02 11.62
N PHE A 201 -4.27 -12.38 10.95
CA PHE A 201 -3.05 -11.59 10.97
C PHE A 201 -3.26 -10.17 10.42
N LEU A 202 -3.98 -10.05 9.29
CA LEU A 202 -4.31 -8.77 8.68
C LEU A 202 -5.14 -7.89 9.64
N SER A 203 -6.17 -8.46 10.29
CA SER A 203 -7.07 -7.71 11.16
C SER A 203 -6.48 -7.38 12.53
N SER A 204 -5.59 -8.22 13.05
CA SER A 204 -5.07 -8.10 14.42
C SER A 204 -3.70 -7.41 14.47
N VAL A 205 -2.93 -7.46 13.38
CA VAL A 205 -1.56 -6.90 13.34
C VAL A 205 -1.42 -5.83 12.26
N VAL A 206 -1.65 -6.18 10.99
CA VAL A 206 -1.29 -5.30 9.85
C VAL A 206 -2.10 -4.02 9.85
N PHE A 207 -3.43 -4.11 9.77
CA PHE A 207 -4.28 -2.93 9.67
C PHE A 207 -4.35 -2.09 10.95
N PRO A 208 -4.39 -2.66 12.17
CA PRO A 208 -4.31 -1.85 13.39
C PRO A 208 -2.99 -1.08 13.53
N LYS A 209 -1.88 -1.65 13.03
CA LYS A 209 -0.57 -1.00 13.09
C LYS A 209 -0.41 0.07 12.02
N GLU A 210 -0.67 -0.29 10.76
CA GLU A 210 -0.32 0.53 9.59
C GLU A 210 -1.51 1.34 9.04
N GLY A 211 -2.74 0.87 9.24
CA GLY A 211 -3.97 1.50 8.75
C GLY A 211 -4.51 2.62 9.65
N LYS A 212 -3.64 3.24 10.45
CA LYS A 212 -4.06 4.31 11.38
C LYS A 212 -4.39 5.57 10.59
N GLU A 213 -5.67 5.95 10.63
CA GLU A 213 -6.14 7.21 10.09
C GLU A 213 -6.38 8.21 11.23
N PHE A 214 -5.96 9.45 11.00
CA PHE A 214 -6.21 10.55 11.91
C PHE A 214 -7.35 11.39 11.36
N GLN A 215 -8.30 11.81 12.22
CA GLN A 215 -9.42 12.68 11.81
C GLN A 215 -8.94 13.98 11.15
N HIS A 216 -7.76 14.45 11.55
CA HIS A 216 -7.10 15.60 10.96
C HIS A 216 -5.70 15.19 10.53
N LYS A 217 -5.38 15.41 9.25
CA LYS A 217 -4.03 15.24 8.71
C LYS A 217 -3.42 16.63 8.52
N LEU A 218 -2.33 16.91 9.24
CA LEU A 218 -1.48 18.05 8.92
C LEU A 218 -0.70 17.68 7.65
N ALA A 219 -1.22 18.10 6.51
CA ALA A 219 -0.50 18.02 5.24
C ALA A 219 0.12 19.37 4.97
N THR A 220 1.39 19.37 4.56
CA THR A 220 1.99 20.56 3.96
C THR A 220 2.66 20.23 2.64
N SER A 221 2.63 21.16 1.71
CA SER A 221 3.29 21.10 0.41
C SER A 221 4.31 22.24 0.29
N GLY A 222 5.25 22.13 -0.65
CA GLY A 222 6.18 23.23 -0.95
C GLY A 222 5.46 24.53 -1.35
N TRP A 223 4.23 24.43 -1.87
CA TRP A 223 3.41 25.60 -2.18
C TRP A 223 2.95 26.37 -0.94
N ASP A 224 2.81 25.69 0.19
CA ASP A 224 2.38 26.33 1.43
C ASP A 224 3.47 27.26 1.98
N ILE A 225 4.71 27.13 1.53
CA ILE A 225 5.78 28.09 1.85
C ILE A 225 5.49 29.44 1.17
N ALA A 226 4.84 29.44 0.00
CA ALA A 226 4.56 30.63 -0.81
C ALA A 226 3.20 31.27 -0.53
N GLU A 227 2.38 30.64 0.31
CA GLU A 227 1.09 31.17 0.74
C GLU A 227 1.29 32.46 1.54
N ARG A 228 0.40 33.45 1.33
CA ARG A 228 0.38 34.66 2.16
C ARG A 228 -0.05 34.30 3.58
N LYS A 229 0.86 34.47 4.53
CA LYS A 229 0.62 34.20 5.95
C LYS A 229 0.60 35.51 6.74
N HIS A 230 -0.02 35.47 7.92
CA HIS A 230 -0.01 36.60 8.85
C HIS A 230 1.41 37.00 9.27
N TYR A 231 2.30 36.01 9.41
CA TYR A 231 3.72 36.20 9.66
C TYR A 231 4.52 35.85 8.41
N VAL A 232 5.44 36.74 8.03
CA VAL A 232 6.32 36.54 6.88
C VAL A 232 7.20 35.33 7.16
N THR A 233 7.21 34.36 6.23
CA THR A 233 8.13 33.23 6.27
C THR A 233 9.35 33.58 5.42
N THR A 234 10.53 33.59 6.03
CA THR A 234 11.81 33.75 5.32
C THR A 234 12.57 32.44 5.32
N GLY A 235 13.23 32.13 4.21
CA GLY A 235 14.03 30.92 4.04
C GLY A 235 15.39 31.24 3.45
N PHE A 236 16.35 30.34 3.63
CA PHE A 236 17.68 30.44 3.03
C PHE A 236 17.72 29.61 1.75
N SER A 237 17.99 30.26 0.61
CA SER A 237 18.34 29.56 -0.63
C SER A 237 19.84 29.32 -0.64
N GLY A 238 20.28 28.08 -0.86
CA GLY A 238 21.71 27.75 -0.96
C GLY A 238 22.35 28.27 -2.25
N THR A 239 21.59 28.36 -3.35
CA THR A 239 22.06 28.86 -4.65
C THR A 239 21.07 29.87 -5.23
N ASN A 240 21.56 30.76 -6.12
CA ASN A 240 20.74 31.79 -6.76
C ASN A 240 19.98 31.27 -8.01
N ASP A 241 20.31 30.07 -8.49
CA ASP A 241 19.80 29.56 -9.77
C ASP A 241 18.28 29.34 -9.76
N ASN A 242 17.74 28.96 -8.60
CA ASN A 242 16.32 28.67 -8.42
C ASN A 242 15.45 29.94 -8.30
N ARG A 243 16.02 31.15 -8.32
CA ARG A 243 15.27 32.40 -8.17
C ARG A 243 14.14 32.57 -9.18
N TYR A 244 14.34 32.05 -10.38
CA TYR A 244 13.37 32.09 -11.48
C TYR A 244 12.26 31.05 -11.36
N LEU A 245 12.46 30.05 -10.50
CA LEU A 245 11.49 28.99 -10.19
C LEU A 245 10.67 29.32 -8.94
N LEU A 246 11.01 30.39 -8.22
CA LEU A 246 10.26 30.82 -7.05
C LEU A 246 8.86 31.32 -7.46
N PRO A 247 7.81 31.03 -6.67
CA PRO A 247 6.50 31.61 -6.87
C PRO A 247 6.55 33.13 -6.92
N THR A 248 5.70 33.76 -7.75
CA THR A 248 5.69 35.22 -7.96
C THR A 248 5.39 36.04 -6.70
N SER A 249 4.86 35.41 -5.66
CA SER A 249 4.65 36.01 -4.33
C SER A 249 5.92 36.10 -3.47
N MET A 250 6.99 35.41 -3.86
CA MET A 250 8.27 35.42 -3.17
C MET A 250 9.27 36.34 -3.88
N SER A 251 10.06 37.06 -3.08
CA SER A 251 11.21 37.83 -3.56
C SER A 251 12.48 37.31 -2.90
N GLN A 252 13.51 37.09 -3.72
CA GLN A 252 14.84 36.80 -3.21
C GLN A 252 15.52 38.09 -2.74
N LEU A 253 16.17 38.02 -1.59
CA LEU A 253 16.99 39.09 -1.05
C LEU A 253 18.45 38.66 -1.10
N ASP A 254 19.20 39.23 -2.04
CA ASP A 254 20.63 38.96 -2.21
C ASP A 254 21.44 39.79 -1.20
N ASP A 255 22.29 39.15 -0.39
CA ASP A 255 23.26 39.84 0.46
C ASP A 255 24.46 40.31 -0.38
N PRO A 256 24.77 41.62 -0.44
CA PRO A 256 25.95 42.14 -1.14
C PRO A 256 27.26 41.44 -0.76
N LYS A 257 27.40 40.98 0.49
CA LYS A 257 28.60 40.27 0.97
C LYS A 257 28.78 38.91 0.32
N GLN A 258 27.71 38.33 -0.20
CA GLN A 258 27.72 37.02 -0.86
C GLN A 258 27.72 37.10 -2.38
N GLN A 259 27.69 38.28 -3.01
CA GLN A 259 27.72 38.37 -4.47
C GLN A 259 28.95 37.72 -5.11
N SER A 260 30.08 37.69 -4.39
CA SER A 260 31.32 37.06 -4.85
C SER A 260 31.23 35.53 -4.94
N THR A 261 30.29 34.88 -4.25
CA THR A 261 30.18 33.41 -4.30
C THR A 261 29.75 32.91 -5.68
N ASN A 262 28.88 33.63 -6.38
CA ASN A 262 28.48 33.30 -7.75
C ASN A 262 29.69 33.33 -8.70
N ALA A 263 30.49 34.40 -8.61
CA ALA A 263 31.72 34.53 -9.40
C ALA A 263 32.76 33.47 -9.00
N ARG A 264 32.79 33.06 -7.73
CA ARG A 264 33.70 32.02 -7.24
C ARG A 264 33.32 30.63 -7.75
N VAL A 265 32.03 30.31 -7.84
CA VAL A 265 31.55 29.06 -8.48
C VAL A 265 31.96 29.03 -9.95
N LEU A 266 31.73 30.12 -10.69
CA LEU A 266 32.20 30.25 -12.08
C LEU A 266 33.72 30.12 -12.18
N ALA A 267 34.48 30.75 -11.28
CA ALA A 267 35.94 30.67 -11.27
C ALA A 267 36.44 29.23 -11.03
N TYR A 268 35.73 28.43 -10.23
CA TYR A 268 36.03 27.00 -10.08
C TYR A 268 35.66 26.22 -11.33
N VAL A 269 34.43 26.37 -11.87
CA VAL A 269 33.98 25.64 -13.06
C VAL A 269 34.86 25.93 -14.28
N LEU A 270 35.38 27.15 -14.41
CA LEU A 270 36.23 27.58 -15.52
C LEU A 270 37.73 27.30 -15.29
N GLN A 271 38.12 26.60 -14.22
CA GLN A 271 39.52 26.20 -14.07
C GLN A 271 39.93 25.24 -15.20
N PRO A 272 41.17 25.33 -15.71
CA PRO A 272 41.65 24.44 -16.77
C PRO A 272 41.49 22.95 -16.43
N ASP A 273 41.59 22.60 -15.15
CA ASP A 273 41.42 21.23 -14.63
C ASP A 273 39.99 20.69 -14.85
N ASN A 274 39.00 21.58 -15.04
CA ASN A 274 37.60 21.23 -15.31
C ASN A 274 37.24 21.31 -16.80
N ASP A 275 38.19 21.61 -17.70
CA ASP A 275 37.97 21.71 -19.14
C ASP A 275 38.08 20.34 -19.86
N PHE A 276 38.26 19.26 -19.09
CA PHE A 276 38.34 17.89 -19.60
C PHE A 276 37.36 16.98 -18.85
N TYR A 277 36.58 16.21 -19.61
CA TYR A 277 35.78 15.12 -19.08
C TYR A 277 35.94 13.89 -19.98
N GLN A 278 35.94 12.71 -19.37
CA GLN A 278 36.04 11.44 -20.08
C GLN A 278 34.88 10.54 -19.65
N THR A 279 34.20 9.96 -20.64
CA THR A 279 33.01 9.13 -20.43
C THR A 279 33.35 7.65 -20.57
N SER A 280 32.69 6.81 -19.77
CA SER A 280 32.72 5.35 -19.94
C SER A 280 31.30 4.80 -19.88
N THR A 281 30.99 3.87 -20.78
CA THR A 281 29.70 3.18 -20.85
C THR A 281 29.78 1.74 -20.36
N SER A 282 30.96 1.28 -19.92
CA SER A 282 31.18 -0.07 -19.39
C SER A 282 31.90 -0.05 -18.05
N THR A 283 31.62 -1.06 -17.21
CA THR A 283 32.25 -1.23 -15.89
C THR A 283 33.76 -1.38 -16.00
N GLU A 284 34.24 -2.15 -16.98
CA GLU A 284 35.67 -2.33 -17.24
C GLU A 284 36.34 -1.05 -17.75
N GLY A 285 35.64 -0.26 -18.57
CA GLY A 285 36.13 1.04 -19.03
C GLY A 285 36.22 2.05 -17.87
N LEU A 286 35.25 2.03 -16.95
CA LEU A 286 35.24 2.89 -15.77
C LEU A 286 36.39 2.56 -14.82
N LEU A 287 36.64 1.26 -14.57
CA LEU A 287 37.75 0.82 -13.72
C LEU A 287 39.10 1.23 -14.31
N LYS A 288 39.29 1.11 -15.63
CA LYS A 288 40.51 1.57 -16.30
C LYS A 288 40.71 3.08 -16.19
N LEU A 289 39.62 3.84 -16.25
CA LEU A 289 39.61 5.30 -16.08
C LEU A 289 40.02 5.72 -14.67
N ILE A 290 39.45 5.10 -13.64
CA ILE A 290 39.80 5.38 -12.24
C ILE A 290 41.27 5.07 -11.94
N MET A 291 41.85 4.11 -12.66
CA MET A 291 43.26 3.71 -12.52
C MET A 291 44.22 4.50 -13.43
N SER A 292 43.73 5.44 -14.24
CA SER A 292 44.55 6.22 -15.18
C SER A 292 45.09 7.51 -14.56
N ASP A 293 46.21 8.00 -15.08
CA ASP A 293 46.85 9.26 -14.70
C ASP A 293 46.42 10.34 -15.71
N PRO A 294 45.90 11.52 -15.29
CA PRO A 294 45.81 12.05 -13.93
C PRO A 294 44.70 11.45 -13.05
N ASP A 295 44.92 11.48 -11.73
CA ASP A 295 43.95 11.06 -10.72
C ASP A 295 42.58 11.72 -10.95
N ILE A 296 41.54 10.89 -11.03
CA ILE A 296 40.16 11.36 -11.14
C ILE A 296 39.67 11.81 -9.76
N HIS A 297 39.42 13.11 -9.62
CA HIS A 297 38.99 13.71 -8.35
C HIS A 297 37.46 13.71 -8.16
N VAL A 298 36.70 13.67 -9.26
CA VAL A 298 35.23 13.75 -9.25
C VAL A 298 34.67 12.72 -10.22
N LEU A 299 33.74 11.90 -9.74
CA LEU A 299 32.99 10.95 -10.55
C LEU A 299 31.52 11.38 -10.58
N LEU A 300 31.00 11.67 -11.77
CA LEU A 300 29.63 12.13 -11.98
C LEU A 300 28.77 10.97 -12.50
N ASP A 301 27.90 10.43 -11.65
CA ASP A 301 26.85 9.50 -12.05
C ASP A 301 25.67 10.30 -12.60
N VAL A 302 25.41 10.18 -13.90
CA VAL A 302 24.27 10.83 -14.58
C VAL A 302 22.94 10.10 -14.35
N GLY A 303 22.95 8.98 -13.63
CA GLY A 303 21.77 8.14 -13.41
C GLY A 303 21.37 7.34 -14.65
N ALA A 304 20.50 6.36 -14.43
CA ALA A 304 19.87 5.54 -15.49
C ALA A 304 18.50 6.11 -15.91
#